data_AF-A0A8T4PVE8-F1
#
_entry.id   AF-A0A8T4PVE8-F1
#
_cell.length_a   1.000
_cell.length_b   1.000
_cell.length_c   1.000
_cell.angle_alpha   90.00
_cell.angle_beta   90.00
_cell.angle_gamma   90.00
#
_symmetry.space_group_name_H-M   'P 1'
#
loop_
_entity.id
_entity.type
_entity.pdbx_description
1 polymer ?
#
loop_
_entity_poly.entity_id
_entity_poly.type
_entity_poly.pdbx_seq_one_letter_code
_entity_poly.pdbx_strand_id
1 'polypeptide(L)'
;MQTKKLTQDKCNETISVIVTDLKSNPINGTKVYNNGILNGTTDSDGFKEISYRDIYCSDNATFCGTKSSTIDNNNDYDSLSFDCSICINKTDLSIKTSDVTIKSTATNKFNITALVNVEKVNGTIVVDFRGQNLKGAITQNESKIISLSQYVNKNTSVLWDLNSTDFISITVDFKNTVAEIDESNNYIRKAAKPATKAYVDISTDYSVLTSVINNYLDDYIELVSSGQDVNIYVGRKNSNIPKGKQETRENSKQRWELGNNLVLFNSKSEGLSYNGLVVKDGTNIYVFGNDIDGEIAALRKLVDNQEFYFSKSVASRADYISEQDLDGLFVFDYLHTDENTEVNINGF
;
A
#
# COMPACT_ATOMS: atom_id res chain seq x y z
N MET A 1 57.28 5.56 8.02
CA MET A 1 55.93 5.67 7.41
C MET A 1 55.02 4.70 8.13
N GLN A 2 54.15 5.19 9.02
CA GLN A 2 53.09 4.37 9.63
C GLN A 2 51.87 4.45 8.72
N THR A 3 51.46 3.31 8.17
CA THR A 3 50.18 3.13 7.49
C THR A 3 49.07 3.19 8.54
N LYS A 4 48.34 4.30 8.56
CA LYS A 4 47.13 4.46 9.36
C LYS A 4 46.06 3.54 8.76
N LYS A 5 45.83 2.40 9.42
CA LYS A 5 44.69 1.52 9.13
C LYS A 5 43.44 2.35 9.42
N LEU A 6 42.70 2.74 8.38
CA LEU A 6 41.33 3.23 8.53
C LEU A 6 40.55 2.07 9.13
N THR A 7 40.26 2.14 10.42
CA THR A 7 39.16 1.38 11.01
C THR A 7 37.91 1.83 10.27
N GLN A 8 37.37 0.93 9.46
CA GLN A 8 36.03 1.05 8.90
C GLN A 8 35.10 1.20 10.11
N ASP A 9 34.57 2.40 10.31
CA ASP A 9 33.53 2.63 11.29
C ASP A 9 32.41 1.64 10.97
N LYS A 10 32.11 0.75 11.91
CA LYS A 10 30.93 -0.10 11.81
C LYS A 10 29.75 0.86 11.88
N CYS A 11 29.07 1.05 10.77
CA CYS A 11 27.78 1.72 10.78
C CYS A 11 26.87 0.94 11.73
N ASN A 12 26.29 1.63 12.71
CA ASN A 12 25.27 1.06 13.59
C ASN A 12 23.94 1.17 12.85
N GLU A 13 23.56 0.10 12.15
CA GLU A 13 22.42 0.07 11.24
C GLU A 13 21.35 -0.89 11.72
N THR A 14 20.08 -0.52 11.54
CA THR A 14 18.92 -1.30 11.93
C THR A 14 18.02 -1.48 10.70
N ILE A 15 17.86 -2.73 10.22
CA ILE A 15 16.86 -3.07 9.19
C ILE A 15 15.65 -3.70 9.86
N SER A 16 14.50 -3.08 9.68
CA SER A 16 13.20 -3.58 10.12
C SER A 16 12.68 -4.64 9.15
N VAL A 17 12.56 -5.89 9.57
CA VAL A 17 11.86 -6.92 8.78
C VAL A 17 10.41 -6.97 9.18
N ILE A 18 9.55 -6.96 8.18
CA ILE A 18 8.11 -7.03 8.34
C ILE A 18 7.62 -8.21 7.51
N VAL A 19 6.91 -9.12 8.17
CA VAL A 19 6.41 -10.34 7.55
C VAL A 19 4.90 -10.42 7.69
N THR A 20 4.25 -10.61 6.56
CA THR A 20 2.80 -10.48 6.44
C THR A 20 2.25 -11.45 5.40
N ASP A 21 0.93 -11.63 5.38
CA ASP A 21 0.22 -12.34 4.30
C ASP A 21 -0.24 -11.39 3.17
N LEU A 22 -0.87 -11.97 2.15
CA LEU A 22 -1.44 -11.28 0.99
C LEU A 22 -2.51 -10.25 1.35
N LYS A 23 -3.13 -10.41 2.52
CA LYS A 23 -4.13 -9.49 3.07
C LYS A 23 -3.50 -8.44 3.96
N SER A 24 -2.19 -8.45 4.14
CA SER A 24 -1.43 -7.60 5.04
C SER A 24 -1.62 -7.90 6.52
N ASN A 25 -1.99 -9.12 6.90
CA ASN A 25 -2.00 -9.51 8.31
C ASN A 25 -0.59 -9.91 8.75
N PRO A 26 -0.17 -9.63 10.01
CA PRO A 26 1.15 -9.98 10.50
C PRO A 26 1.33 -11.49 10.62
N ILE A 27 2.51 -11.99 10.29
CA ILE A 27 2.89 -13.40 10.51
C ILE A 27 3.93 -13.48 11.62
N ASN A 28 3.45 -13.83 12.82
CA ASN A 28 4.26 -14.08 14.01
C ASN A 28 5.04 -15.40 13.91
N GLY A 29 6.24 -15.42 14.50
CA GLY A 29 7.06 -16.60 14.64
C GLY A 29 7.81 -17.01 13.37
N THR A 30 7.79 -16.15 12.35
CA THR A 30 8.58 -16.32 11.13
C THR A 30 10.05 -16.19 11.50
N LYS A 31 10.87 -17.14 11.04
CA LYS A 31 12.29 -17.20 11.38
C LYS A 31 13.09 -16.37 10.41
N VAL A 32 13.90 -15.49 10.97
CA VAL A 32 14.68 -14.54 10.21
C VAL A 32 16.16 -14.89 10.31
N TYR A 33 16.78 -15.18 9.17
CA TYR A 33 18.17 -15.60 9.07
C TYR A 33 19.02 -14.50 8.48
N ASN A 34 20.27 -14.38 8.97
CA ASN A 34 21.29 -13.54 8.36
C ASN A 34 22.47 -14.44 7.97
N ASN A 35 22.78 -14.53 6.67
CA ASN A 35 23.87 -15.36 6.15
C ASN A 35 23.82 -16.81 6.67
N GLY A 36 22.62 -17.40 6.67
CA GLY A 36 22.37 -18.76 7.16
C GLY A 36 22.32 -18.94 8.69
N ILE A 37 22.48 -17.88 9.47
CA ILE A 37 22.41 -17.93 10.95
C ILE A 37 21.07 -17.36 11.42
N LEU A 38 20.33 -18.11 12.24
CA LEU A 38 19.08 -17.65 12.84
C LEU A 38 19.34 -16.43 13.71
N ASN A 39 18.72 -15.31 13.36
CA ASN A 39 18.92 -14.01 14.00
C ASN A 39 17.64 -13.54 14.75
N GLY A 40 16.63 -14.42 14.80
CA GLY A 40 15.47 -14.33 15.68
C GLY A 40 14.18 -14.75 14.97
N THR A 41 13.06 -14.42 15.60
CA THR A 41 11.72 -14.60 15.04
C THR A 41 10.96 -13.30 15.04
N THR A 42 10.04 -13.13 14.10
CA THR A 42 9.06 -12.04 14.14
C THR A 42 8.18 -12.15 15.36
N ASP A 43 7.76 -11.00 15.89
CA ASP A 43 6.83 -10.89 17.02
C ASP A 43 5.36 -10.93 16.56
N SER A 44 4.43 -10.58 17.46
CA SER A 44 2.99 -10.55 17.19
C SER A 44 2.59 -9.66 16.03
N ASP A 45 3.39 -8.65 15.72
CA ASP A 45 3.13 -7.64 14.70
C ASP A 45 3.90 -7.98 13.42
N GLY A 46 4.44 -9.20 13.32
CA GLY A 46 5.19 -9.66 12.15
C GLY A 46 6.56 -8.98 12.03
N PHE A 47 7.05 -8.35 13.09
CA PHE A 47 8.18 -7.43 13.05
C PHE A 47 9.46 -8.02 13.64
N LYS A 48 10.62 -7.66 13.06
CA LYS A 48 11.96 -8.01 13.57
C LYS A 48 13.08 -7.09 13.05
N GLU A 49 13.77 -6.38 13.93
CA GLU A 49 14.99 -5.61 13.60
C GLU A 49 16.27 -6.47 13.56
N ILE A 50 17.12 -6.33 12.52
CA ILE A 50 18.47 -6.97 12.38
C ILE A 50 19.28 -6.41 11.16
N SER A 51 20.35 -7.07 10.65
CA SER A 51 21.08 -6.71 9.38
C SER A 51 21.22 -7.93 8.38
N TYR A 52 20.82 -7.86 7.09
CA TYR A 52 20.80 -8.91 5.99
C TYR A 52 19.95 -10.22 6.17
N ARG A 53 19.27 -10.76 5.11
CA ARG A 53 18.02 -11.57 5.31
C ARG A 53 17.59 -12.68 4.33
N ASP A 54 17.38 -13.88 4.89
CA ASP A 54 16.48 -14.94 4.38
C ASP A 54 15.32 -15.18 5.36
N ILE A 55 14.10 -15.42 4.85
CA ILE A 55 12.88 -15.60 5.63
C ILE A 55 12.31 -17.00 5.44
N TYR A 56 12.10 -17.70 6.55
CA TYR A 56 11.46 -19.02 6.60
C TYR A 56 10.25 -19.01 7.52
N CYS A 57 9.25 -19.80 7.17
CA CYS A 57 8.08 -20.02 8.02
C CYS A 57 8.47 -20.62 9.38
N SER A 58 7.54 -20.57 10.33
CA SER A 58 7.73 -21.07 11.69
C SER A 58 8.13 -22.56 11.74
N ASP A 59 7.78 -23.33 10.71
CA ASP A 59 8.12 -24.75 10.52
C ASP A 59 9.60 -25.04 10.20
N ASN A 60 10.42 -24.02 9.94
CA ASN A 60 11.83 -24.14 9.54
C ASN A 60 12.12 -24.81 8.19
N ALA A 61 11.08 -25.13 7.41
CA ALA A 61 11.22 -25.90 6.18
C ALA A 61 10.73 -25.10 4.98
N THR A 62 9.66 -24.34 5.17
CA THR A 62 9.03 -23.58 4.10
C THR A 62 9.76 -22.25 3.94
N PHE A 63 10.45 -22.09 2.81
CA PHE A 63 11.11 -20.84 2.44
C PHE A 63 10.08 -19.83 1.95
N CYS A 64 10.09 -18.63 2.52
CA CYS A 64 9.23 -17.55 2.09
C CYS A 64 9.90 -16.67 1.03
N GLY A 65 11.11 -16.19 1.30
CA GLY A 65 11.79 -15.26 0.40
C GLY A 65 13.10 -14.72 0.94
N THR A 66 13.81 -14.02 0.06
CA THR A 66 15.10 -13.36 0.30
C THR A 66 15.04 -11.98 -0.30
N LYS A 67 15.48 -10.97 0.46
CA LYS A 67 15.68 -9.61 -0.02
C LYS A 67 16.93 -9.01 0.59
N SER A 68 17.57 -8.15 -0.18
CA SER A 68 18.67 -7.30 0.26
C SER A 68 18.24 -5.86 0.21
N SER A 69 18.87 -5.05 1.05
CA SER A 69 18.96 -3.62 0.84
C SER A 69 20.40 -3.19 1.10
N THR A 70 20.79 -2.06 0.50
CA THR A 70 22.12 -1.48 0.62
C THR A 70 22.01 -0.23 1.48
N ILE A 71 22.53 -0.29 2.70
CA ILE A 71 22.60 0.87 3.59
C ILE A 71 23.91 1.61 3.33
N ASP A 72 23.83 2.91 3.07
CA ASP A 72 24.98 3.72 2.69
C ASP A 72 25.36 4.82 3.72
N ASN A 73 24.56 5.00 4.79
CA ASN A 73 24.74 6.07 5.77
C ASN A 73 24.55 5.64 7.25
N ASN A 74 25.23 6.36 8.15
CA ASN A 74 25.08 6.18 9.61
C ASN A 74 23.71 6.71 10.09
N ASN A 75 23.00 5.92 10.90
CA ASN A 75 21.61 6.15 11.35
C ASN A 75 20.57 6.12 10.23
N ASP A 76 20.86 5.41 9.14
CA ASP A 76 19.84 5.08 8.16
C ASP A 76 18.90 4.00 8.74
N TYR A 77 17.61 4.16 8.49
CA TYR A 77 16.58 3.21 8.92
C TYR A 77 15.95 2.67 7.66
N ASP A 78 16.16 1.39 7.44
CA ASP A 78 15.64 0.70 6.28
C ASP A 78 14.66 -0.38 6.75
N SER A 79 13.72 -0.76 5.90
CA SER A 79 12.84 -1.89 6.16
C SER A 79 12.91 -2.89 5.03
N LEU A 80 12.38 -4.09 5.22
CA LEU A 80 12.21 -5.09 4.18
C LEU A 80 10.91 -5.80 4.48
N SER A 81 9.97 -5.74 3.53
CA SER A 81 8.69 -6.42 3.65
C SER A 81 8.73 -7.76 2.92
N PHE A 82 8.05 -8.75 3.47
CA PHE A 82 7.96 -10.09 2.89
C PHE A 82 6.51 -10.55 2.92
N ASP A 83 5.95 -10.81 1.73
CA ASP A 83 4.73 -11.60 1.60
C ASP A 83 5.08 -13.08 1.81
N CYS A 84 4.78 -13.55 3.02
CA CYS A 84 4.98 -14.93 3.42
C CYS A 84 3.65 -15.68 3.53
N SER A 85 2.70 -15.41 2.64
CA SER A 85 1.43 -16.15 2.58
C SER A 85 1.60 -17.66 2.47
N ILE A 86 2.72 -18.14 1.93
CA ILE A 86 3.06 -19.57 1.93
C ILE A 86 3.16 -20.16 3.35
N CYS A 87 3.50 -19.33 4.34
CA CYS A 87 3.54 -19.71 5.75
C CYS A 87 2.15 -19.82 6.39
N ILE A 88 1.15 -19.21 5.77
CA ILE A 88 -0.24 -19.35 6.19
C ILE A 88 -0.85 -20.48 5.37
N ASN A 89 -1.18 -21.58 6.05
CA ASN A 89 -1.84 -22.73 5.42
C ASN A 89 -3.33 -22.46 5.15
N LYS A 90 -3.63 -21.31 4.52
CA LYS A 90 -4.96 -20.84 4.21
C LYS A 90 -5.21 -20.98 2.71
N THR A 91 -6.41 -21.44 2.37
CA THR A 91 -6.88 -21.61 0.99
C THR A 91 -7.95 -20.57 0.75
N ASP A 92 -7.65 -19.56 -0.07
CA ASP A 92 -8.52 -18.39 -0.25
C ASP A 92 -8.24 -17.69 -1.57
N LEU A 93 -9.26 -17.07 -2.16
CA LEU A 93 -9.10 -15.99 -3.12
C LEU A 93 -9.57 -14.69 -2.47
N SER A 94 -9.07 -13.57 -2.98
CA SER A 94 -9.59 -12.28 -2.56
C SER A 94 -9.32 -11.18 -3.58
N ILE A 95 -10.13 -10.13 -3.50
CA ILE A 95 -9.95 -8.90 -4.28
C ILE A 95 -10.31 -7.69 -3.41
N LYS A 96 -9.45 -6.67 -3.41
CA LYS A 96 -9.66 -5.38 -2.74
C LYS A 96 -9.95 -4.28 -3.76
N THR A 97 -10.51 -3.17 -3.32
CA THR A 97 -10.76 -2.00 -4.20
C THR A 97 -9.47 -1.41 -4.79
N SER A 98 -8.36 -1.53 -4.06
CA SER A 98 -7.01 -1.16 -4.49
C SER A 98 -6.46 -2.04 -5.61
N ASP A 99 -6.97 -3.26 -5.74
CA ASP A 99 -6.48 -4.26 -6.70
C ASP A 99 -7.06 -4.03 -8.11
N VAL A 100 -7.90 -3.00 -8.25
CA VAL A 100 -8.61 -2.67 -9.48
C VAL A 100 -8.18 -1.32 -10.01
N THR A 101 -7.53 -1.35 -11.17
CA THR A 101 -7.07 -0.16 -11.89
C THR A 101 -7.93 0.07 -13.13
N ILE A 102 -8.23 1.34 -13.44
CA ILE A 102 -9.06 1.73 -14.58
C ILE A 102 -8.30 2.80 -15.36
N LYS A 103 -7.62 2.40 -16.43
CA LYS A 103 -6.76 3.30 -17.20
C LYS A 103 -7.33 3.59 -18.58
N SER A 104 -7.36 4.87 -18.94
CA SER A 104 -7.72 5.27 -20.30
C SER A 104 -6.65 4.78 -21.28
N THR A 105 -7.07 4.10 -22.34
CA THR A 105 -6.19 3.62 -23.43
C THR A 105 -6.44 4.36 -24.74
N ALA A 106 -7.63 4.94 -24.90
CA ALA A 106 -8.02 5.83 -25.99
C ALA A 106 -9.26 6.62 -25.56
N THR A 107 -9.72 7.55 -26.39
CA THR A 107 -10.99 8.27 -26.17
C THR A 107 -12.12 7.28 -25.88
N ASN A 108 -12.70 7.37 -24.69
CA ASN A 108 -13.77 6.52 -24.19
C ASN A 108 -13.47 5.02 -24.14
N LYS A 109 -12.19 4.60 -24.13
CA LYS A 109 -11.81 3.19 -23.94
C LYS A 109 -10.93 3.05 -22.72
N PHE A 110 -11.40 2.27 -21.76
CA PHE A 110 -10.74 2.08 -20.48
C PHE A 110 -10.36 0.62 -20.30
N ASN A 111 -9.10 0.36 -19.99
CA ASN A 111 -8.62 -0.95 -19.58
C ASN A 111 -8.85 -1.09 -18.08
N ILE A 112 -9.72 -2.01 -17.70
CA ILE A 112 -10.06 -2.33 -16.31
C ILE A 112 -9.28 -3.58 -15.96
N THR A 113 -8.29 -3.45 -15.08
CA THR A 113 -7.43 -4.57 -14.66
C THR A 113 -7.72 -4.89 -13.21
N ALA A 114 -7.95 -6.17 -12.91
CA ALA A 114 -8.11 -6.69 -11.57
C ALA A 114 -6.96 -7.66 -11.24
N LEU A 115 -6.32 -7.44 -10.10
CA LEU A 115 -5.38 -8.37 -9.48
C LEU A 115 -6.14 -9.28 -8.52
N VAL A 116 -6.20 -10.58 -8.85
CA VAL A 116 -6.77 -11.60 -7.97
C VAL A 116 -5.67 -12.10 -7.05
N ASN A 117 -5.88 -11.97 -5.73
CA ASN A 117 -4.96 -12.48 -4.73
C ASN A 117 -5.23 -13.97 -4.49
N VAL A 118 -4.18 -14.79 -4.48
CA VAL A 118 -4.31 -16.26 -4.48
C VAL A 118 -3.54 -16.87 -3.31
N GLU A 119 -4.24 -17.42 -2.33
CA GLU A 119 -3.66 -18.15 -1.19
C GLU A 119 -3.91 -19.65 -1.36
N LYS A 120 -2.85 -20.43 -1.63
CA LYS A 120 -2.90 -21.92 -1.75
C LYS A 120 -3.93 -22.53 -2.73
N VAL A 121 -4.63 -21.73 -3.52
CA VAL A 121 -5.60 -22.23 -4.50
C VAL A 121 -4.91 -22.63 -5.81
N ASN A 122 -5.33 -23.77 -6.37
CA ASN A 122 -4.99 -24.22 -7.72
C ASN A 122 -6.27 -24.52 -8.48
N GLY A 123 -6.33 -24.14 -9.76
CA GLY A 123 -7.46 -24.47 -10.61
C GLY A 123 -7.71 -23.44 -11.69
N THR A 124 -8.92 -23.46 -12.24
CA THR A 124 -9.38 -22.50 -13.23
C THR A 124 -10.66 -21.89 -12.72
N ILE A 125 -10.69 -20.56 -12.60
CA ILE A 125 -11.83 -19.81 -12.07
C ILE A 125 -12.39 -18.87 -13.14
N VAL A 126 -13.55 -18.29 -12.84
CA VAL A 126 -14.15 -17.24 -13.65
C VAL A 126 -14.16 -15.92 -12.88
N VAL A 127 -13.58 -14.88 -13.46
CA VAL A 127 -13.69 -13.50 -12.98
C VAL A 127 -14.73 -12.77 -13.79
N ASP A 128 -15.79 -12.32 -13.15
CA ASP A 128 -16.92 -11.64 -13.78
C ASP A 128 -16.81 -10.13 -13.58
N PHE A 129 -16.77 -9.37 -14.67
CA PHE A 129 -16.78 -7.93 -14.66
C PHE A 129 -18.19 -7.46 -15.05
N ARG A 130 -18.80 -6.59 -14.25
CA ARG A 130 -20.09 -5.95 -14.57
C ARG A 130 -20.03 -4.43 -14.44
N GLY A 131 -20.44 -3.74 -15.49
CA GLY A 131 -20.74 -2.31 -15.46
C GLY A 131 -22.19 -2.07 -15.10
N GLN A 132 -22.45 -1.06 -14.26
CA GLN A 132 -23.79 -0.65 -13.84
C GLN A 132 -23.92 0.87 -13.91
N ASN A 133 -25.11 1.36 -14.26
CA ASN A 133 -25.44 2.77 -14.09
C ASN A 133 -26.06 3.06 -12.70
N LEU A 134 -26.30 4.33 -12.39
CA LEU A 134 -26.92 4.80 -11.14
C LEU A 134 -28.32 4.20 -10.86
N LYS A 135 -29.01 3.73 -11.91
CA LYS A 135 -30.31 3.07 -11.79
C LYS A 135 -30.20 1.55 -11.54
N GLY A 136 -28.98 1.03 -11.45
CA GLY A 136 -28.70 -0.38 -11.25
C GLY A 136 -28.82 -1.24 -12.52
N ALA A 137 -29.05 -0.62 -13.69
CA ALA A 137 -29.10 -1.37 -14.95
C ALA A 137 -27.68 -1.77 -15.36
N ILE A 138 -27.51 -3.03 -15.79
CA ILE A 138 -26.25 -3.52 -16.33
C ILE A 138 -25.99 -2.84 -17.66
N THR A 139 -24.85 -2.18 -17.77
CA THR A 139 -24.43 -1.43 -18.97
C THR A 139 -23.50 -2.27 -19.83
N GLN A 140 -22.63 -3.05 -19.20
CA GLN A 140 -21.69 -3.99 -19.82
C GLN A 140 -21.48 -5.19 -18.89
N ASN A 141 -21.17 -6.34 -19.46
CA ASN A 141 -20.82 -7.55 -18.72
C ASN A 141 -19.85 -8.39 -19.54
N GLU A 142 -18.78 -8.84 -18.92
CA GLU A 142 -17.78 -9.72 -19.54
C GLU A 142 -17.13 -10.58 -18.46
N SER A 143 -16.98 -11.88 -18.73
CA SER A 143 -16.28 -12.78 -17.82
C SER A 143 -14.97 -13.27 -18.45
N LYS A 144 -13.93 -13.41 -17.62
CA LYS A 144 -12.63 -13.95 -18.00
C LYS A 144 -12.36 -15.24 -17.26
N ILE A 145 -11.86 -16.23 -17.98
CA ILE A 145 -11.40 -17.49 -17.40
C ILE A 145 -9.90 -17.35 -17.16
N ILE A 146 -9.46 -17.57 -15.93
CA ILE A 146 -8.04 -17.54 -15.57
C ILE A 146 -7.62 -18.84 -14.89
N SER A 147 -6.38 -19.25 -15.16
CA SER A 147 -5.74 -20.38 -14.48
C SER A 147 -4.87 -19.88 -13.33
N LEU A 148 -5.10 -20.46 -12.16
CA LEU A 148 -4.44 -20.13 -10.91
C LEU A 148 -3.32 -21.11 -10.60
N SER A 149 -2.30 -20.59 -9.93
CA SER A 149 -1.24 -21.38 -9.31
C SER A 149 -1.11 -20.91 -7.87
N GLN A 150 -0.84 -21.83 -6.94
CA GLN A 150 -0.75 -21.51 -5.51
C GLN A 150 0.20 -20.35 -5.28
N TYR A 151 -0.23 -19.37 -4.46
CA TYR A 151 0.59 -18.24 -4.03
C TYR A 151 1.05 -17.32 -5.18
N VAL A 152 0.42 -17.40 -6.34
CA VAL A 152 0.72 -16.53 -7.48
C VAL A 152 -0.52 -15.73 -7.82
N ASN A 153 -0.49 -14.45 -7.44
CA ASN A 153 -1.54 -13.50 -7.82
C ASN A 153 -1.68 -13.41 -9.34
N LYS A 154 -2.90 -13.17 -9.82
CA LYS A 154 -3.19 -13.15 -11.26
C LYS A 154 -3.92 -11.90 -11.67
N ASN A 155 -3.35 -11.23 -12.67
CA ASN A 155 -4.02 -10.13 -13.37
C ASN A 155 -4.97 -10.66 -14.44
N THR A 156 -6.13 -10.02 -14.53
CA THR A 156 -7.06 -10.16 -15.66
C THR A 156 -7.64 -8.80 -16.00
N SER A 157 -7.98 -8.59 -17.26
CA SER A 157 -8.52 -7.30 -17.68
C SER A 157 -9.59 -7.38 -18.78
N VAL A 158 -10.37 -6.31 -18.86
CA VAL A 158 -11.39 -6.07 -19.89
C VAL A 158 -11.24 -4.65 -20.42
N LEU A 159 -11.61 -4.45 -21.70
CA LEU A 159 -11.51 -3.15 -22.36
C LEU A 159 -12.91 -2.63 -22.69
N TRP A 160 -13.37 -1.61 -21.98
CA TRP A 160 -14.76 -1.15 -22.03
C TRP A 160 -14.90 0.34 -22.36
N ASP A 161 -16.09 0.70 -22.86
CA ASP A 161 -16.53 2.10 -22.93
C ASP A 161 -17.31 2.46 -21.67
N LEU A 162 -16.77 3.35 -20.83
CA LEU A 162 -17.36 3.71 -19.55
C LEU A 162 -18.31 4.92 -19.62
N ASN A 163 -18.77 5.33 -20.80
CA ASN A 163 -19.67 6.48 -20.96
C ASN A 163 -21.02 6.33 -20.27
N SER A 164 -21.58 5.12 -20.27
CA SER A 164 -22.87 4.81 -19.65
C SER A 164 -22.73 4.10 -18.30
N THR A 165 -21.50 3.90 -17.82
CA THR A 165 -21.20 3.08 -16.64
C THR A 165 -20.78 3.98 -15.49
N ASP A 166 -21.50 3.89 -14.39
CA ASP A 166 -21.23 4.67 -13.16
C ASP A 166 -20.44 3.83 -12.14
N PHE A 167 -20.68 2.52 -12.13
CA PHE A 167 -20.01 1.57 -11.23
C PHE A 167 -19.52 0.35 -11.99
N ILE A 168 -18.40 -0.20 -11.53
CA ILE A 168 -17.88 -1.49 -11.94
C ILE A 168 -17.91 -2.39 -10.71
N SER A 169 -18.49 -3.58 -10.85
CA SER A 169 -18.35 -4.65 -9.88
C SER A 169 -17.57 -5.80 -10.47
N ILE A 170 -16.70 -6.39 -9.67
CA ILE A 170 -15.88 -7.54 -10.06
C ILE A 170 -16.12 -8.64 -9.05
N THR A 171 -16.47 -9.83 -9.54
CA THR A 171 -16.65 -11.03 -8.73
C THR A 171 -15.62 -12.07 -9.14
N VAL A 172 -14.81 -12.52 -8.20
CA VAL A 172 -13.85 -13.61 -8.35
C VAL A 172 -14.55 -14.92 -8.03
N ASP A 173 -14.33 -15.94 -8.85
CA ASP A 173 -14.89 -17.28 -8.73
C ASP A 173 -16.38 -17.34 -8.34
N PHE A 174 -17.25 -16.57 -8.99
CA PHE A 174 -18.68 -16.50 -8.63
C PHE A 174 -19.43 -17.86 -8.68
N LYS A 175 -18.80 -18.88 -9.27
CA LYS A 175 -19.33 -20.24 -9.39
C LYS A 175 -18.82 -21.18 -8.29
N ASN A 176 -17.93 -20.70 -7.43
CA ASN A 176 -17.25 -21.43 -6.36
C ASN A 176 -16.68 -22.75 -6.89
N THR A 177 -15.90 -22.66 -7.97
CA THR A 177 -15.29 -23.80 -8.64
C THR A 177 -14.07 -24.35 -7.91
N VAL A 178 -13.45 -23.53 -7.06
CA VAL A 178 -12.37 -23.93 -6.16
C VAL A 178 -12.82 -23.81 -4.70
N ALA A 179 -12.18 -24.57 -3.81
CA ALA A 179 -12.49 -24.51 -2.40
C ALA A 179 -11.80 -23.32 -1.75
N GLU A 180 -12.54 -22.54 -0.96
CA GLU A 180 -12.08 -21.32 -0.29
C GLU A 180 -12.58 -21.31 1.15
N ILE A 181 -11.87 -20.60 2.03
CA ILE A 181 -12.25 -20.47 3.44
C ILE A 181 -13.18 -19.26 3.64
N ASP A 182 -13.00 -18.21 2.85
CA ASP A 182 -13.83 -17.02 2.84
C ASP A 182 -14.22 -16.68 1.40
N GLU A 183 -15.52 -16.65 1.11
CA GLU A 183 -16.04 -16.23 -0.21
C GLU A 183 -16.54 -14.77 -0.18
N SER A 184 -16.61 -14.15 1.01
CA SER A 184 -17.20 -12.82 1.18
C SER A 184 -16.30 -11.68 0.67
N ASN A 185 -15.02 -11.97 0.54
CA ASN A 185 -13.94 -11.12 0.04
C ASN A 185 -13.66 -11.30 -1.47
N ASN A 186 -14.50 -12.04 -2.18
CA ASN A 186 -14.41 -12.25 -3.64
C ASN A 186 -15.20 -11.23 -4.46
N TYR A 187 -15.70 -10.16 -3.83
CA TYR A 187 -16.51 -9.15 -4.49
C TYR A 187 -16.05 -7.75 -4.16
N ILE A 188 -15.93 -6.92 -5.19
CA ILE A 188 -15.78 -5.47 -5.05
C ILE A 188 -16.80 -4.73 -5.92
N ARG A 189 -17.09 -3.50 -5.52
CA ARG A 189 -17.84 -2.52 -6.31
C ARG A 189 -17.17 -1.16 -6.17
N LYS A 190 -16.76 -0.57 -7.30
CA LYS A 190 -16.04 0.71 -7.38
C LYS A 190 -16.74 1.63 -8.38
N ALA A 191 -16.58 2.95 -8.23
CA ALA A 191 -17.00 3.90 -9.26
C ALA A 191 -16.18 3.70 -10.54
N ALA A 192 -16.82 3.76 -11.70
CA ALA A 192 -16.18 3.53 -13.00
C ALA A 192 -15.31 4.72 -13.45
N LYS A 193 -15.66 5.92 -12.99
CA LYS A 193 -14.90 7.15 -13.19
C LYS A 193 -14.75 7.83 -11.84
N PRO A 194 -13.57 8.38 -11.50
CA PRO A 194 -13.44 9.18 -10.31
C PRO A 194 -14.36 10.40 -10.44
N ALA A 195 -15.32 10.53 -9.52
CA ALA A 195 -16.23 11.67 -9.50
C ALA A 195 -15.60 12.91 -8.86
N THR A 196 -14.47 12.73 -8.17
CA THR A 196 -13.85 13.74 -7.33
C THR A 196 -12.74 14.44 -8.09
N LYS A 197 -12.91 15.74 -8.32
CA LYS A 197 -11.83 16.60 -8.82
C LYS A 197 -10.92 16.96 -7.65
N ALA A 198 -9.62 16.74 -7.79
CA ALA A 198 -8.68 17.01 -6.72
C ALA A 198 -7.50 17.84 -7.22
N TYR A 199 -7.15 18.85 -6.42
CA TYR A 199 -5.85 19.48 -6.51
C TYR A 199 -4.88 18.69 -5.63
N VAL A 200 -3.72 18.30 -6.16
CA VAL A 200 -2.72 17.53 -5.41
C VAL A 200 -1.42 18.31 -5.37
N ASP A 201 -0.89 18.47 -4.16
CA ASP A 201 0.38 19.13 -3.90
C ASP A 201 1.28 18.20 -3.08
N ILE A 202 2.37 17.76 -3.71
CA ILE A 202 3.26 16.71 -3.20
C ILE A 202 4.60 17.35 -2.87
N SER A 203 4.96 17.32 -1.60
CA SER A 203 6.24 17.81 -1.09
C SER A 203 6.83 16.78 -0.13
N THR A 204 7.37 15.72 -0.72
CA THR A 204 8.14 14.68 -0.03
C THR A 204 9.64 15.03 -0.06
N ASP A 205 10.45 14.27 0.67
CA ASP A 205 11.91 14.39 0.61
C ASP A 205 12.52 13.81 -0.68
N TYR A 206 11.72 13.11 -1.48
CA TYR A 206 12.18 12.30 -2.62
C TYR A 206 11.47 12.73 -3.91
N SER A 207 12.18 13.47 -4.78
CA SER A 207 11.61 14.05 -6.01
C SER A 207 11.08 13.02 -7.01
N VAL A 208 11.64 11.81 -7.02
CA VAL A 208 11.19 10.70 -7.88
C VAL A 208 9.77 10.25 -7.52
N LEU A 209 9.37 10.42 -6.25
CA LEU A 209 8.08 9.93 -5.77
C LEU A 209 6.92 10.83 -6.15
N THR A 210 7.17 12.09 -6.50
CA THR A 210 6.12 13.00 -6.97
C THR A 210 5.39 12.44 -8.19
N SER A 211 6.10 11.90 -9.18
CA SER A 211 5.46 11.32 -10.38
C SER A 211 4.76 10.00 -10.05
N VAL A 212 5.35 9.16 -9.20
CA VAL A 212 4.78 7.88 -8.77
C VAL A 212 3.47 8.09 -8.01
N ILE A 213 3.46 8.99 -7.02
CA ILE A 213 2.29 9.30 -6.20
C ILE A 213 1.18 9.92 -7.07
N ASN A 214 1.52 10.82 -7.99
CA ASN A 214 0.54 11.36 -8.94
C ASN A 214 -0.09 10.25 -9.80
N ASN A 215 0.72 9.38 -10.38
CA ASN A 215 0.23 8.27 -11.20
C ASN A 215 -0.63 7.29 -10.39
N TYR A 216 -0.30 7.08 -9.12
CA TYR A 216 -1.09 6.25 -8.22
C TYR A 216 -2.46 6.89 -7.93
N LEU A 217 -2.48 8.18 -7.59
CA LEU A 217 -3.72 8.89 -7.26
C LEU A 217 -4.64 9.10 -8.49
N ASP A 218 -4.09 9.23 -9.69
CA ASP A 218 -4.84 9.41 -10.95
C ASP A 218 -5.84 8.26 -11.21
N ASP A 219 -5.59 7.07 -10.67
CA ASP A 219 -6.53 5.93 -10.74
C ASP A 219 -7.79 6.12 -9.85
N TYR A 220 -7.81 7.13 -8.97
CA TYR A 220 -8.85 7.35 -7.93
C TYR A 220 -9.46 8.75 -7.92
N ILE A 221 -8.81 9.74 -8.52
CA ILE A 221 -9.24 11.14 -8.57
C ILE A 221 -9.02 11.75 -9.96
N GLU A 222 -9.78 12.79 -10.30
CA GLU A 222 -9.49 13.62 -11.48
C GLU A 222 -8.54 14.75 -11.04
N LEU A 223 -7.27 14.68 -11.47
CA LEU A 223 -6.28 15.71 -11.18
C LEU A 223 -6.62 17.03 -11.90
N VAL A 224 -6.82 18.11 -11.15
CA VAL A 224 -7.12 19.45 -11.70
C VAL A 224 -6.25 20.53 -11.07
N SER A 225 -5.93 21.57 -11.83
CA SER A 225 -5.22 22.75 -11.33
C SER A 225 -6.13 23.77 -10.64
N SER A 226 -7.45 23.74 -10.91
CA SER A 226 -8.46 24.61 -10.32
C SER A 226 -9.87 24.03 -10.47
N GLY A 227 -10.81 24.46 -9.62
CA GLY A 227 -12.19 23.95 -9.63
C GLY A 227 -12.34 22.58 -8.96
N GLN A 228 -11.42 22.24 -8.07
CA GLN A 228 -11.36 21.00 -7.31
C GLN A 228 -12.45 20.89 -6.26
N ASP A 229 -12.89 19.66 -5.99
CA ASP A 229 -13.75 19.29 -4.86
C ASP A 229 -12.95 19.15 -3.55
N VAL A 230 -11.71 18.67 -3.65
CA VAL A 230 -10.80 18.48 -2.51
C VAL A 230 -9.38 18.93 -2.86
N ASN A 231 -8.60 19.29 -1.84
CA ASN A 231 -7.16 19.51 -1.94
C ASN A 231 -6.45 18.38 -1.19
N ILE A 232 -5.48 17.71 -1.81
CA ILE A 232 -4.68 16.66 -1.20
C ILE A 232 -3.25 17.16 -1.07
N TYR A 233 -2.77 17.25 0.17
CA TYR A 233 -1.40 17.65 0.48
C TYR A 233 -0.65 16.42 0.98
N VAL A 234 0.37 16.02 0.21
CA VAL A 234 1.19 14.85 0.51
C VAL A 234 2.58 15.30 0.91
N GLY A 235 3.08 14.72 1.99
CA GLY A 235 4.46 14.84 2.41
C GLY A 235 4.75 16.01 3.35
N ARG A 236 5.66 15.77 4.30
CA ARG A 236 5.89 16.63 5.48
C ARG A 236 6.46 18.03 5.18
N LYS A 237 7.06 18.24 4.01
CA LYS A 237 7.64 19.55 3.61
C LYS A 237 6.61 20.51 3.04
N ASN A 238 5.36 20.06 2.89
CA ASN A 238 4.34 20.88 2.28
C ASN A 238 4.00 22.09 3.18
N SER A 239 4.21 23.31 2.68
CA SER A 239 3.97 24.54 3.44
C SER A 239 2.49 24.82 3.73
N ASN A 240 1.60 24.13 3.02
CA ASN A 240 0.14 24.23 3.19
C ASN A 240 -0.37 23.35 4.36
N ILE A 241 0.51 22.59 5.00
CA ILE A 241 0.19 21.87 6.23
C ILE A 241 0.10 22.89 7.37
N PRO A 242 -1.02 22.94 8.11
CA PRO A 242 -1.12 23.81 9.27
C PRO A 242 -0.02 23.51 10.29
N LYS A 243 0.91 24.46 10.51
CA LYS A 243 1.91 24.36 11.58
C LYS A 243 1.22 24.46 12.94
N GLY A 244 1.41 23.46 13.79
CA GLY A 244 1.02 23.48 15.21
C GLY A 244 -0.50 23.46 15.49
N LYS A 245 -1.16 22.31 15.31
CA LYS A 245 -2.49 22.07 15.87
C LYS A 245 -2.39 21.40 17.24
N GLN A 246 -1.90 22.14 18.24
CA GLN A 246 -2.15 21.81 19.65
C GLN A 246 -3.49 22.40 20.07
N GLU A 247 -4.37 21.56 20.61
CA GLU A 247 -5.18 21.99 21.74
C GLU A 247 -4.98 21.03 22.90
N THR A 248 -4.42 21.57 23.98
CA THR A 248 -4.19 20.88 25.23
C THR A 248 -5.49 20.33 25.80
N ARG A 249 -5.42 19.06 26.24
CA ARG A 249 -6.24 18.41 27.27
C ARG A 249 -7.23 19.37 27.93
N GLU A 250 -8.49 19.34 27.49
CA GLU A 250 -9.65 19.19 28.38
C GLU A 250 -10.99 19.28 27.66
N ASN A 251 -11.09 19.75 26.39
CA ASN A 251 -12.40 19.75 25.71
C ASN A 251 -12.45 19.87 24.18
N SER A 252 -11.41 19.49 23.42
CA SER A 252 -11.46 19.61 21.96
C SER A 252 -11.25 18.31 21.19
N LYS A 253 -11.99 18.21 20.10
CA LYS A 253 -12.20 17.05 19.24
C LYS A 253 -11.04 16.81 18.25
N GLN A 254 -9.83 17.29 18.54
CA GLN A 254 -8.71 17.18 17.61
C GLN A 254 -7.71 16.10 18.06
N ARG A 255 -7.51 15.12 17.17
CA ARG A 255 -6.89 13.82 17.47
C ARG A 255 -5.47 13.67 16.91
N TRP A 256 -4.87 14.68 16.30
CA TRP A 256 -3.62 14.52 15.54
C TRP A 256 -2.74 15.77 15.49
N GLU A 257 -1.42 15.60 15.38
CA GLU A 257 -0.40 16.66 15.26
C GLU A 257 0.81 16.16 14.45
N LEU A 258 1.55 17.09 13.83
CA LEU A 258 2.93 16.87 13.36
C LEU A 258 3.89 17.63 14.28
N GLY A 259 4.68 16.90 15.07
CA GLY A 259 5.61 17.47 16.04
C GLY A 259 6.99 16.83 15.92
N ASN A 260 8.05 17.64 15.83
CA ASN A 260 9.44 17.18 15.71
C ASN A 260 9.67 16.13 14.59
N ASN A 261 9.05 16.32 13.42
CA ASN A 261 9.07 15.38 12.29
C ASN A 261 8.42 14.02 12.55
N LEU A 262 7.65 13.89 13.63
CA LEU A 262 6.85 12.70 13.93
C LEU A 262 5.37 13.02 13.82
N VAL A 263 4.61 12.01 13.42
CA VAL A 263 3.16 11.92 13.47
C VAL A 263 2.77 11.64 14.92
N LEU A 264 1.86 12.46 15.45
CA LEU A 264 1.23 12.26 16.74
C LEU A 264 -0.26 12.02 16.54
N PHE A 265 -0.80 11.01 17.22
CA PHE A 265 -2.22 10.73 17.24
C PHE A 265 -2.69 10.48 18.68
N ASN A 266 -3.76 11.16 19.12
CA ASN A 266 -4.27 11.12 20.49
C ASN A 266 -3.19 11.32 21.58
N SER A 267 -2.27 12.27 21.35
CA SER A 267 -1.13 12.53 22.25
C SER A 267 -0.17 11.35 22.45
N LYS A 268 -0.21 10.33 21.57
CA LYS A 268 0.80 9.29 21.46
C LYS A 268 1.62 9.52 20.19
N SER A 269 2.93 9.33 20.31
CA SER A 269 3.86 9.26 19.18
C SER A 269 4.44 7.85 19.16
N GLU A 270 4.19 7.10 18.10
CA GLU A 270 5.05 5.98 17.74
C GLU A 270 6.10 6.53 16.76
N GLY A 271 7.36 6.20 17.00
CA GLY A 271 8.52 6.79 16.32
C GLY A 271 9.03 5.96 15.16
N LEU A 272 8.21 5.08 14.60
CA LEU A 272 8.63 4.12 13.59
C LEU A 272 8.49 4.74 12.20
N SER A 273 9.36 4.37 11.27
CA SER A 273 9.42 4.97 9.92
C SER A 273 8.07 4.88 9.18
N TYR A 274 7.36 3.79 9.40
CA TYR A 274 6.09 3.48 8.76
C TYR A 274 4.85 4.10 9.40
N ASN A 275 4.99 4.78 10.53
CA ASN A 275 3.83 5.43 11.11
C ASN A 275 3.37 6.56 10.18
N GLY A 276 2.07 6.56 9.88
CA GLY A 276 1.46 7.47 8.91
C GLY A 276 0.15 8.03 9.41
N LEU A 277 -0.33 9.08 8.75
CA LEU A 277 -1.57 9.75 9.10
C LEU A 277 -2.26 10.27 7.85
N VAL A 278 -3.55 9.97 7.75
CA VAL A 278 -4.46 10.60 6.80
C VAL A 278 -5.48 11.42 7.57
N VAL A 279 -5.68 12.66 7.16
CA VAL A 279 -6.68 13.54 7.76
C VAL A 279 -7.49 14.25 6.71
N LYS A 280 -8.81 14.26 6.86
CA LYS A 280 -9.71 15.20 6.22
C LYS A 280 -10.10 16.31 7.19
N ASP A 281 -9.95 17.55 6.75
CA ASP A 281 -10.43 18.76 7.40
C ASP A 281 -11.14 19.65 6.36
N GLY A 282 -12.47 19.53 6.30
CA GLY A 282 -13.29 20.12 5.25
C GLY A 282 -12.95 19.56 3.87
N THR A 283 -12.53 20.45 2.97
CA THR A 283 -12.08 20.08 1.61
C THR A 283 -10.61 19.69 1.56
N ASN A 284 -9.84 19.92 2.62
CA ASN A 284 -8.43 19.59 2.66
C ASN A 284 -8.23 18.16 3.18
N ILE A 285 -7.34 17.43 2.52
CA ILE A 285 -6.89 16.10 2.85
C ILE A 285 -5.38 16.18 3.01
N TYR A 286 -4.89 15.58 4.07
CA TYR A 286 -3.51 15.65 4.51
C TYR A 286 -2.98 14.24 4.66
N VAL A 287 -1.83 13.95 4.04
CA VAL A 287 -1.24 12.61 3.99
C VAL A 287 0.24 12.71 4.35
N PHE A 288 0.62 12.13 5.50
CA PHE A 288 1.97 12.25 6.04
C PHE A 288 2.47 10.94 6.64
N GLY A 289 3.79 10.82 6.74
CA GLY A 289 4.50 9.79 7.47
C GLY A 289 5.63 10.35 8.30
N ASN A 290 6.06 9.55 9.27
CA ASN A 290 7.33 9.77 9.97
C ASN A 290 8.51 9.72 9.00
N ASP A 291 8.47 8.76 8.08
CA ASP A 291 9.33 8.67 6.91
C ASP A 291 8.50 8.38 5.65
N ILE A 292 9.17 8.13 4.53
CA ILE A 292 8.52 7.81 3.27
C ILE A 292 7.59 6.60 3.38
N ASP A 293 7.96 5.62 4.19
CA ASP A 293 7.17 4.42 4.47
C ASP A 293 5.78 4.80 5.00
N GLY A 294 5.76 5.69 5.99
CA GLY A 294 4.54 6.20 6.59
C GLY A 294 3.73 7.08 5.62
N GLU A 295 4.39 7.83 4.75
CA GLU A 295 3.72 8.67 3.75
C GLU A 295 2.96 7.79 2.75
N ILE A 296 3.58 6.70 2.30
CA ILE A 296 2.93 5.80 1.35
C ILE A 296 1.87 4.93 2.03
N ALA A 297 2.12 4.49 3.26
CA ALA A 297 1.12 3.83 4.09
C ALA A 297 -0.15 4.67 4.21
N ALA A 298 0.04 5.96 4.47
CA ALA A 298 -1.05 6.93 4.53
C ALA A 298 -1.74 7.11 3.16
N LEU A 299 -1.00 7.17 2.05
CA LEU A 299 -1.61 7.23 0.71
C LEU A 299 -2.51 6.03 0.41
N ARG A 300 -2.07 4.82 0.77
CA ARG A 300 -2.90 3.62 0.60
C ARG A 300 -4.16 3.70 1.46
N LYS A 301 -4.02 4.10 2.73
CA LYS A 301 -5.16 4.25 3.64
C LYS A 301 -6.19 5.26 3.13
N LEU A 302 -5.73 6.37 2.54
CA LEU A 302 -6.58 7.37 1.89
C LEU A 302 -7.43 6.72 0.78
N VAL A 303 -6.77 5.97 -0.09
CA VAL A 303 -7.40 5.30 -1.24
C VAL A 303 -8.38 4.21 -0.80
N ASP A 304 -7.99 3.39 0.17
CA ASP A 304 -8.84 2.31 0.68
C ASP A 304 -10.11 2.83 1.37
N ASN A 305 -10.05 4.05 1.92
CA ASN A 305 -11.17 4.73 2.57
C ASN A 305 -11.69 5.93 1.76
N GLN A 306 -11.48 5.93 0.44
CA GLN A 306 -11.79 7.06 -0.45
C GLN A 306 -13.24 7.54 -0.34
N GLU A 307 -14.19 6.65 -0.04
CA GLU A 307 -15.60 6.97 0.15
C GLU A 307 -15.85 7.92 1.33
N PHE A 308 -14.96 7.94 2.31
CA PHE A 308 -15.01 8.87 3.43
C PHE A 308 -14.20 10.13 3.13
N TYR A 309 -12.99 9.96 2.59
CA TYR A 309 -12.07 11.08 2.37
C TYR A 309 -12.51 12.00 1.22
N PHE A 310 -13.08 11.45 0.16
CA PHE A 310 -13.53 12.23 -1.00
C PHE A 310 -15.00 12.63 -0.92
N SER A 311 -15.74 12.16 0.08
CA SER A 311 -17.13 12.57 0.29
C SER A 311 -17.25 14.00 0.82
N LYS A 312 -18.22 14.74 0.28
CA LYS A 312 -18.66 16.05 0.80
C LYS A 312 -19.45 15.95 2.11
N SER A 313 -20.02 14.78 2.42
CA SER A 313 -20.82 14.57 3.64
C SER A 313 -19.96 14.36 4.90
N VAL A 314 -18.69 14.02 4.74
CA VAL A 314 -17.75 13.82 5.85
C VAL A 314 -16.92 15.10 5.99
N ALA A 315 -17.20 15.89 7.02
CA ALA A 315 -16.47 17.15 7.23
C ALA A 315 -15.08 16.94 7.86
N SER A 316 -14.92 15.92 8.70
CA SER A 316 -13.65 15.63 9.36
C SER A 316 -13.45 14.14 9.57
N ARG A 317 -12.25 13.63 9.29
CA ARG A 317 -11.84 12.26 9.57
C ARG A 317 -10.33 12.22 9.80
N ALA A 318 -9.85 11.33 10.65
CA ALA A 318 -8.42 11.09 10.81
C ALA A 318 -8.21 9.60 11.07
N ASP A 319 -7.35 8.97 10.26
CA ASP A 319 -6.90 7.59 10.44
C ASP A 319 -5.38 7.59 10.61
N TYR A 320 -4.91 6.86 11.63
CA TYR A 320 -3.50 6.73 11.98
C TYR A 320 -3.03 5.32 11.68
N ILE A 321 -1.89 5.21 11.00
CA ILE A 321 -1.20 3.95 10.73
C ILE A 321 -0.22 3.72 11.89
N SER A 322 -0.60 2.80 12.78
CA SER A 322 0.22 2.29 13.89
C SER A 322 0.91 0.97 13.53
N GLU A 323 1.71 0.40 14.43
CA GLU A 323 2.28 -0.97 14.31
C GLU A 323 1.26 -2.04 13.89
N GLN A 324 0.00 -1.85 14.26
CA GLN A 324 -1.09 -2.77 13.98
C GLN A 324 -1.72 -2.62 12.57
N ASP A 325 -1.32 -1.63 11.77
CA ASP A 325 -1.91 -1.29 10.46
C ASP A 325 -0.94 -1.58 9.31
N LEU A 326 -0.67 -2.87 9.11
CA LEU A 326 0.35 -3.39 8.19
C LEU A 326 -0.02 -3.27 6.71
N ASP A 327 -1.26 -2.95 6.35
CA ASP A 327 -1.64 -2.64 4.96
C ASP A 327 -0.80 -1.48 4.41
N GLY A 328 -0.45 -0.50 5.25
CA GLY A 328 0.37 0.63 4.84
C GLY A 328 1.83 0.27 4.47
N LEU A 329 2.34 -0.83 5.02
CA LEU A 329 3.75 -1.22 4.98
C LEU A 329 4.21 -1.87 3.65
N PHE A 330 3.28 -2.29 2.79
CA PHE A 330 3.63 -3.07 1.58
C PHE A 330 4.15 -2.27 0.40
N VAL A 331 3.92 -0.96 0.36
CA VAL A 331 4.36 -0.15 -0.79
C VAL A 331 5.86 0.18 -0.70
N PHE A 332 6.46 -0.11 0.46
CA PHE A 332 7.87 0.00 0.79
C PHE A 332 8.80 -0.76 -0.17
N ASP A 333 8.46 -2.01 -0.50
CA ASP A 333 9.30 -2.91 -1.30
C ASP A 333 9.51 -2.47 -2.74
N TYR A 334 8.52 -1.77 -3.31
CA TYR A 334 8.56 -1.36 -4.70
C TYR A 334 9.59 -0.25 -4.94
N LEU A 335 9.95 0.52 -3.91
CA LEU A 335 10.80 1.70 -4.06
C LEU A 335 12.25 1.53 -3.56
N HIS A 336 12.53 0.47 -2.78
CA HIS A 336 13.83 0.27 -2.11
C HIS A 336 14.51 -1.06 -2.45
N THR A 337 13.96 -1.85 -3.39
CA THR A 337 14.66 -3.04 -3.90
C THR A 337 15.73 -2.66 -4.93
N ASP A 338 16.88 -3.32 -4.89
CA ASP A 338 17.97 -3.21 -5.87
C ASP A 338 17.48 -3.45 -7.33
N GLU A 339 16.29 -4.03 -7.52
CA GLU A 339 15.61 -4.25 -8.81
C GLU A 339 15.21 -2.97 -9.56
N ASN A 340 15.21 -1.80 -8.91
CA ASN A 340 14.88 -0.51 -9.54
C ASN A 340 16.08 0.44 -9.72
N THR A 341 17.31 -0.02 -9.46
CA THR A 341 18.47 0.70 -9.99
C THR A 341 18.45 0.60 -11.51
N GLU A 342 18.41 1.77 -12.18
CA GLU A 342 18.45 1.89 -13.63
C GLU A 342 19.44 0.87 -14.21
N VAL A 343 18.93 -0.04 -15.05
CA VAL A 343 19.76 -0.74 -16.04
C VAL A 343 20.40 0.37 -16.86
N ASN A 344 21.64 0.69 -16.49
CA ASN A 344 22.49 1.63 -17.19
C ASN A 344 22.74 1.01 -18.56
N ILE A 345 21.92 1.37 -19.55
CA ILE A 345 22.11 0.99 -20.95
C ILE A 345 23.30 1.80 -21.46
N ASN A 346 24.50 1.38 -21.08
CA ASN A 346 25.75 1.80 -21.69
C ASN A 346 26.70 0.60 -21.69
N GLY A 347 26.67 -0.17 -22.78
CA GLY A 347 27.58 -1.30 -22.97
C GLY A 347 27.30 -2.09 -24.26
N PHE A 348 27.76 -1.53 -25.38
CA PHE A 348 27.79 -2.01 -26.78
C PHE A 348 26.66 -1.57 -27.71
#